data_AF-A0AB36ZYI4-F1
#
_entry.id   AF-A0AB36ZYI4-F1
#
_cell.length_a   1.000
_cell.length_b   1.000
_cell.length_c   1.000
_cell.angle_alpha   90.00
_cell.angle_beta   90.00
_cell.angle_gamma   90.00
#
_symmetry.space_group_name_H-M   'P 1'
#
loop_
_entity.id
_entity.type
_entity.pdbx_description
1 polymer ?
#
loop_
_entity_poly.entity_id
_entity_poly.type
_entity_poly.pdbx_seq_one_letter_code
_entity_poly.pdbx_strand_id
1 'polypeptide(L)'
;MIEKLYDLKKTQIDRKLVEKGRLMQEIAAIEAELTITQAKINTTGVQPHGAISDFAILQMHKNSMKKHMYNLEIRRKNLERKHQLVVDQLVELQKESEQFNYILQEEKKEKIKLALKAEEEASSEYMQSKYIRLKG
;
A
#
# COMPACT_ATOMS: atom_id res chain seq x y z
N MET A 1 21.39 14.37 -1.20
CA MET A 1 20.07 14.76 -1.74
C MET A 1 19.24 13.53 -2.11
N ILE A 2 19.81 12.56 -2.85
CA ILE A 2 19.15 11.31 -3.22
C ILE A 2 18.68 10.50 -2.01
N GLU A 3 19.48 10.42 -0.94
CA GLU A 3 19.10 9.74 0.31
C GLU A 3 17.80 10.30 0.92
N LYS A 4 17.69 11.63 0.98
CA LYS A 4 16.46 12.31 1.44
C LYS A 4 15.26 11.99 0.53
N LEU A 5 15.46 11.87 -0.77
CA LEU A 5 14.40 11.50 -1.71
C LEU A 5 13.98 10.04 -1.53
N TYR A 6 14.93 9.14 -1.30
CA TYR A 6 14.67 7.73 -1.00
C TYR A 6 13.85 7.56 0.27
N ASP A 7 14.23 8.25 1.36
CA ASP A 7 13.50 8.21 2.63
C ASP A 7 12.10 8.82 2.51
N LEU A 8 11.97 9.89 1.72
CA LEU A 8 10.67 10.47 1.40
C LEU A 8 9.78 9.46 0.67
N LYS A 9 10.32 8.72 -0.31
CA LYS A 9 9.56 7.69 -1.03
C LYS A 9 9.13 6.54 -0.12
N LYS A 10 10.00 6.06 0.76
CA LYS A 10 9.62 5.08 1.80
C LYS A 10 8.45 5.57 2.64
N THR A 11 8.51 6.80 3.13
CA THR A 11 7.44 7.40 3.92
C THR A 11 6.13 7.49 3.12
N GLN A 12 6.20 7.81 1.83
CA GLN A 12 5.03 7.85 0.94
C GLN A 12 4.43 6.45 0.74
N ILE A 13 5.28 5.42 0.56
CA ILE A 13 4.86 4.02 0.45
C ILE A 13 4.14 3.59 1.73
N ASP A 14 4.72 3.86 2.91
CA ASP A 14 4.13 3.48 4.19
C ASP A 14 2.73 4.10 4.39
N ARG A 15 2.59 5.40 4.06
CA ARG A 15 1.29 6.09 4.11
C ARG A 15 0.27 5.44 3.19
N LYS A 16 0.69 5.05 1.97
CA LYS A 16 -0.20 4.40 1.00
C LYS A 16 -0.56 2.97 1.39
N LEU A 17 0.32 2.23 2.07
CA LEU A 17 0.01 0.92 2.63
C LEU A 17 -1.05 1.01 3.72
N VAL A 18 -0.96 2.02 4.60
CA VAL A 18 -1.99 2.28 5.61
C VAL A 18 -3.33 2.65 4.95
N GLU A 19 -3.30 3.52 3.95
CA GLU A 19 -4.50 3.90 3.19
C GLU A 19 -5.16 2.68 2.53
N LYS A 20 -4.36 1.81 1.89
CA LYS A 20 -4.81 0.55 1.30
C LYS A 20 -5.47 -0.35 2.33
N GLY A 21 -4.83 -0.56 3.49
CA GLY A 21 -5.36 -1.39 4.57
C GLY A 21 -6.71 -0.89 5.09
N ARG A 22 -6.86 0.43 5.26
CA ARG A 22 -8.14 1.04 5.66
C ARG A 22 -9.24 0.80 4.63
N LEU A 23 -8.95 0.99 3.35
CA LEU A 23 -9.92 0.74 2.27
C LEU A 23 -10.36 -0.72 2.24
N MET A 24 -9.42 -1.67 2.43
CA MET A 24 -9.74 -3.10 2.50
C MET A 24 -10.66 -3.42 3.68
N GLN A 25 -10.40 -2.83 4.86
CA GLN A 25 -11.27 -3.01 6.03
C GLN A 25 -12.68 -2.47 5.79
N GLU A 26 -12.80 -1.28 5.18
CA GLU A 26 -14.11 -0.70 4.85
C GLU A 26 -14.88 -1.56 3.83
N ILE A 27 -14.19 -2.11 2.82
CA ILE A 27 -14.79 -3.04 1.84
C ILE A 27 -15.28 -4.31 2.55
N ALA A 28 -14.44 -4.93 3.37
CA ALA A 28 -14.78 -6.15 4.10
C ALA A 28 -15.98 -5.95 5.04
N ALA A 29 -16.07 -4.80 5.71
CA ALA A 29 -17.22 -4.47 6.55
C ALA A 29 -18.52 -4.38 5.74
N ILE A 30 -18.49 -3.77 4.55
CA ILE A 30 -19.65 -3.70 3.66
C ILE A 30 -20.04 -5.10 3.15
N GLU A 31 -19.06 -5.95 2.81
CA GLU A 31 -19.33 -7.32 2.38
C GLU A 31 -20.02 -8.15 3.46
N ALA A 32 -19.53 -8.06 4.70
CA ALA A 32 -20.18 -8.69 5.85
C ALA A 32 -21.62 -8.18 6.03
N GLU A 33 -21.85 -6.87 5.92
CA GLU A 33 -23.18 -6.28 6.04
C GLU A 33 -24.13 -6.73 4.92
N LEU A 34 -23.64 -6.86 3.68
CA LEU A 34 -24.41 -7.41 2.56
C LEU A 34 -24.83 -8.86 2.84
N THR A 35 -23.92 -9.72 3.31
CA THR A 35 -24.22 -11.11 3.65
C THR A 35 -25.25 -11.20 4.78
N ILE A 36 -25.09 -10.41 5.83
CA ILE A 36 -26.04 -10.35 6.95
C ILE A 36 -27.42 -9.90 6.48
N THR A 37 -27.48 -8.85 5.65
CA THR A 37 -28.75 -8.30 5.15
C THR A 37 -29.45 -9.30 4.23
N GLN A 38 -28.69 -10.00 3.38
CA GLN A 38 -29.23 -11.06 2.53
C GLN A 38 -29.80 -12.22 3.36
N ALA A 39 -29.09 -12.65 4.40
CA ALA A 39 -29.58 -13.68 5.32
C ALA A 39 -30.88 -13.26 6.01
N LYS A 40 -30.99 -11.98 6.44
CA LYS A 40 -32.23 -11.42 6.98
C LYS A 40 -33.36 -11.46 5.95
N ILE A 41 -33.14 -11.00 4.71
CA ILE A 41 -34.17 -11.07 3.64
C ILE A 41 -34.70 -12.49 3.44
N ASN A 42 -33.80 -13.49 3.48
CA ASN A 42 -34.15 -14.90 3.25
C ASN A 42 -34.92 -15.51 4.42
N THR A 43 -34.63 -15.08 5.65
CA THR A 43 -35.21 -15.65 6.88
C THR A 43 -36.43 -14.91 7.38
N THR A 44 -36.61 -13.62 7.03
CA THR A 44 -37.80 -12.88 7.42
C THR A 44 -39.03 -13.41 6.68
N GLY A 45 -40.04 -13.81 7.44
CA GLY A 45 -41.33 -14.31 6.96
C GLY A 45 -42.47 -13.83 7.83
N VAL A 46 -43.68 -14.28 7.49
CA VAL A 46 -44.92 -14.04 8.25
C VAL A 46 -45.55 -15.37 8.64
N GLN A 47 -46.48 -15.34 9.59
CA GLN A 47 -47.17 -16.55 10.04
C GLN A 47 -48.11 -17.09 8.94
N PRO A 48 -48.27 -18.43 8.78
CA PRO A 48 -49.09 -19.05 7.73
C PRO A 48 -50.57 -18.62 7.70
N HIS A 49 -51.09 -18.04 8.79
CA HIS A 49 -52.47 -17.55 8.92
C HIS A 49 -52.53 -16.08 9.41
N GLY A 50 -51.48 -15.30 9.16
CA GLY A 50 -51.44 -13.88 9.51
C GLY A 50 -52.38 -13.02 8.67
N ALA A 51 -52.59 -11.77 9.08
CA ALA A 51 -53.42 -10.84 8.33
C ALA A 51 -52.80 -10.53 6.95
N ILE A 52 -53.63 -10.25 5.94
CA ILE A 52 -53.13 -9.87 4.59
C ILE A 52 -52.21 -8.64 4.67
N SER A 53 -52.47 -7.72 5.60
CA SER A 53 -51.59 -6.58 5.89
C SER A 53 -50.17 -6.98 6.25
N ASP A 54 -49.98 -8.12 6.93
CA ASP A 54 -48.67 -8.59 7.39
C ASP A 54 -47.78 -8.97 6.18
N PHE A 55 -48.37 -9.54 5.14
CA PHE A 55 -47.67 -9.84 3.88
C PHE A 55 -47.23 -8.58 3.14
N ALA A 56 -48.09 -7.55 3.11
CA ALA A 56 -47.74 -6.26 2.51
C ALA A 56 -46.59 -5.58 3.26
N ILE A 57 -46.64 -5.58 4.59
CA ILE A 57 -45.58 -5.04 5.45
C ILE A 57 -44.27 -5.82 5.25
N LEU A 58 -44.32 -7.16 5.20
CA LEU A 58 -43.16 -7.99 4.91
C LEU A 58 -42.50 -7.61 3.57
N GLN A 59 -43.32 -7.43 2.53
CA GLN A 59 -42.82 -7.07 1.21
C GLN A 59 -42.17 -5.68 1.20
N MET A 60 -42.79 -4.70 1.87
CA MET A 60 -42.19 -3.37 2.05
C MET A 60 -40.85 -3.44 2.78
N HIS A 61 -40.78 -4.24 3.85
CA HIS A 61 -39.55 -4.43 4.62
C HIS A 61 -38.44 -5.08 3.77
N LYS A 62 -38.75 -6.15 3.03
CA LYS A 62 -37.80 -6.79 2.10
C LYS A 62 -37.33 -5.83 1.00
N ASN A 63 -38.23 -5.01 0.44
CA ASN A 63 -37.86 -4.02 -0.56
C ASN A 63 -36.93 -2.94 0.01
N SER A 64 -37.17 -2.50 1.25
CA SER A 64 -36.28 -1.56 1.95
C SER A 64 -34.87 -2.14 2.14
N MET A 65 -34.78 -3.41 2.58
CA MET A 65 -33.49 -4.11 2.72
C MET A 65 -32.77 -4.26 1.37
N LYS A 66 -33.49 -4.59 0.28
CA LYS A 66 -32.90 -4.65 -1.07
C LYS A 66 -32.35 -3.29 -1.52
N LYS A 67 -33.07 -2.20 -1.24
CA LYS A 67 -32.60 -0.84 -1.52
C LYS A 67 -31.34 -0.50 -0.72
N HIS A 68 -31.29 -0.90 0.55
CA HIS A 68 -30.09 -0.75 1.39
C HIS A 68 -28.89 -1.48 0.79
N MET A 69 -29.06 -2.76 0.41
CA MET A 69 -28.00 -3.54 -0.24
C MET A 69 -27.50 -2.88 -1.54
N TYR A 70 -28.40 -2.36 -2.37
CA TYR A 70 -28.03 -1.63 -3.58
C TYR A 70 -27.13 -0.42 -3.30
N ASN A 71 -27.45 0.36 -2.27
CA ASN A 71 -26.62 1.50 -1.87
C ASN A 71 -25.24 1.05 -1.35
N LEU A 72 -25.20 -0.04 -0.57
CA LEU A 72 -23.96 -0.64 -0.09
C LEU A 72 -23.09 -1.12 -1.26
N GLU A 73 -23.66 -1.75 -2.28
CA GLU A 73 -22.92 -2.19 -3.47
C GLU A 73 -22.30 -1.03 -4.26
N ILE A 74 -23.05 0.07 -4.46
CA ILE A 74 -22.51 1.28 -5.09
C ILE A 74 -21.32 1.79 -4.29
N ARG A 75 -21.46 1.86 -2.96
CA ARG A 75 -20.38 2.31 -2.08
C ARG A 75 -19.18 1.36 -2.16
N ARG A 76 -19.39 0.05 -2.15
CA ARG A 76 -18.32 -0.95 -2.29
C ARG A 76 -17.55 -0.76 -3.59
N LYS A 77 -18.25 -0.66 -4.72
CA LYS A 77 -17.62 -0.40 -6.05
C LYS A 77 -16.82 0.90 -6.06
N ASN A 78 -17.29 1.94 -5.37
CA ASN A 78 -16.54 3.19 -5.25
C ASN A 78 -15.25 3.01 -4.43
N LEU A 79 -15.30 2.25 -3.34
CA LEU A 79 -14.13 1.94 -2.53
C LEU A 79 -13.15 1.02 -3.27
N GLU A 80 -13.63 0.02 -4.00
CA GLU A 80 -12.80 -0.85 -4.85
C GLU A 80 -12.02 -0.04 -5.90
N ARG A 81 -12.68 0.93 -6.55
CA ARG A 81 -11.99 1.85 -7.49
C ARG A 81 -10.91 2.67 -6.79
N LYS A 82 -11.18 3.22 -5.60
CA LYS A 82 -10.18 3.96 -4.81
C LYS A 82 -9.02 3.06 -4.40
N HIS A 83 -9.32 1.83 -3.98
CA HIS A 83 -8.32 0.84 -3.62
C HIS A 83 -7.40 0.54 -4.80
N GLN A 84 -7.95 0.33 -6.00
CA GLN A 84 -7.16 0.10 -7.19
C GLN A 84 -6.22 1.29 -7.50
N LEU A 85 -6.73 2.52 -7.42
CA LEU A 85 -5.89 3.72 -7.60
C LEU A 85 -4.72 3.78 -6.61
N VAL A 86 -4.95 3.41 -5.34
CA VAL A 86 -3.88 3.36 -4.31
C VAL A 86 -2.86 2.27 -4.64
N VAL A 87 -3.31 1.11 -5.14
CA VAL A 87 -2.41 0.03 -5.58
C VAL A 87 -1.54 0.47 -6.76
N ASP A 88 -2.13 1.12 -7.76
CA ASP A 88 -1.38 1.62 -8.92
C ASP A 88 -0.33 2.67 -8.50
N GLN A 89 -0.71 3.57 -7.59
CA GLN A 89 0.22 4.55 -7.00
C GLN A 89 1.35 3.89 -6.20
N LEU A 90 1.07 2.83 -5.45
CA LEU A 90 2.08 2.08 -4.70
C LEU A 90 3.13 1.46 -5.64
N VAL A 91 2.69 0.89 -6.76
CA VAL A 91 3.60 0.30 -7.75
C VAL A 91 4.57 1.34 -8.30
N GLU A 92 4.08 2.53 -8.66
CA GLU A 92 4.94 3.60 -9.16
C GLU A 92 5.91 4.12 -8.08
N LEU A 93 5.44 4.31 -6.85
CA LEU A 93 6.31 4.71 -5.74
C LEU A 93 7.39 3.67 -5.43
N GLN A 94 7.08 2.38 -5.53
CA GLN A 94 8.03 1.29 -5.35
C GLN A 94 9.11 1.31 -6.43
N LYS A 95 8.74 1.48 -7.71
CA LYS A 95 9.69 1.61 -8.81
C LYS A 95 10.64 2.80 -8.60
N GLU A 96 10.13 3.96 -8.24
CA GLU A 96 10.94 5.15 -7.98
C GLU A 96 11.88 4.95 -6.77
N SER A 97 11.38 4.32 -5.71
CA SER A 97 12.17 3.98 -4.52
C SER A 97 13.33 3.02 -4.86
N GLU A 98 13.09 2.02 -5.71
CA GLU A 98 14.12 1.11 -6.19
C GLU A 98 15.19 1.83 -7.02
N GLN A 99 14.79 2.75 -7.90
CA GLN A 99 15.72 3.57 -8.68
C GLN A 99 16.63 4.40 -7.77
N PHE A 100 16.08 5.08 -6.75
CA PHE A 100 16.89 5.84 -5.82
C PHE A 100 17.81 4.94 -4.99
N ASN A 101 17.34 3.77 -4.56
CA ASN A 101 18.18 2.81 -3.85
C ASN A 101 19.37 2.35 -4.71
N TYR A 102 19.13 2.07 -5.99
CA TYR A 102 20.20 1.71 -6.93
C TYR A 102 21.26 2.81 -7.04
N ILE A 103 20.85 4.07 -7.21
CA ILE A 103 21.77 5.21 -7.28
C ILE A 103 22.62 5.31 -6.00
N LEU A 104 21.99 5.17 -4.82
CA LEU A 104 22.71 5.22 -3.55
C LEU A 104 23.74 4.10 -3.40
N GLN A 105 23.44 2.90 -3.92
CA GLN A 105 24.38 1.78 -3.90
C GLN A 105 25.58 2.06 -4.80
N GLU A 106 25.38 2.61 -5.99
CA GLU A 106 26.47 2.97 -6.89
C GLU A 106 27.33 4.11 -6.33
N GLU A 107 26.73 5.16 -5.76
CA GLU A 107 27.48 6.22 -5.05
C GLU A 107 28.34 5.66 -3.92
N LYS A 108 27.83 4.67 -3.18
CA LYS A 108 28.56 4.02 -2.09
C LYS A 108 29.76 3.23 -2.63
N LYS A 109 29.58 2.46 -3.71
CA LYS A 109 30.67 1.70 -4.35
C LYS A 109 31.77 2.63 -4.84
N GLU A 110 31.42 3.72 -5.50
CA GLU A 110 32.40 4.65 -6.06
C GLU A 110 33.20 5.37 -4.95
N LYS A 111 32.54 5.77 -3.86
CA LYS A 111 33.23 6.34 -2.68
C LYS A 111 34.25 5.38 -2.08
N ILE A 112 33.91 4.09 -1.96
CA ILE A 112 34.84 3.07 -1.45
C ILE A 112 36.03 2.92 -2.39
N LYS A 113 35.78 2.84 -3.70
CA LYS A 113 36.84 2.73 -4.72
C LYS A 113 37.80 3.92 -4.68
N LEU A 114 37.28 5.14 -4.57
CA LEU A 114 38.10 6.35 -4.46
C LEU A 114 38.93 6.37 -3.17
N ALA A 115 38.34 5.96 -2.04
CA ALA A 115 39.06 5.87 -0.77
C ALA A 115 40.20 4.85 -0.83
N LEU A 116 39.97 3.66 -1.38
CA LEU A 116 40.99 2.64 -1.57
C LEU A 116 42.13 3.13 -2.46
N LYS A 117 41.80 3.79 -3.57
CA LYS A 117 42.81 4.35 -4.49
C LYS A 117 43.68 5.41 -3.81
N ALA A 118 43.08 6.30 -3.02
CA ALA A 118 43.82 7.31 -2.26
C ALA A 118 44.73 6.69 -1.19
N GLU A 119 44.29 5.60 -0.55
CA GLU A 119 45.11 4.84 0.41
C GLU A 119 46.29 4.14 -0.27
N GLU A 120 46.06 3.52 -1.43
CA GLU A 120 47.11 2.89 -2.25
C GLU A 120 48.16 3.92 -2.71
N GLU A 121 47.72 5.09 -3.18
CA GLU A 121 48.61 6.20 -3.58
C GLU A 121 49.45 6.68 -2.38
N ALA A 122 48.82 6.97 -1.24
CA ALA A 122 49.53 7.42 -0.03
C ALA A 122 50.53 6.37 0.50
N SER A 123 50.16 5.08 0.48
CA SER A 123 51.04 3.98 0.88
C SER A 123 52.23 3.83 -0.09
N SER A 124 51.97 3.95 -1.39
CA SER A 124 53.01 3.89 -2.43
C SER A 124 54.00 5.04 -2.31
N GLU A 125 53.52 6.27 -2.12
CA GLU A 125 54.34 7.46 -1.87
C GLU A 125 55.17 7.32 -0.59
N TYR A 126 54.56 6.84 0.50
CA TYR A 126 55.27 6.59 1.75
C TYR A 126 56.42 5.60 1.54
N MET A 127 56.16 4.46 0.90
CA MET A 127 57.17 3.46 0.60
C MET A 127 58.29 4.03 -0.27
N GLN A 128 57.96 4.77 -1.33
CA GLN A 128 58.94 5.41 -2.20
C GLN A 128 59.81 6.42 -1.44
N SER A 129 59.21 7.25 -0.59
CA SER A 129 59.94 8.23 0.22
C SER A 129 60.92 7.56 1.21
N LYS A 130 60.52 6.41 1.79
CA LYS A 130 61.38 5.61 2.68
C LYS A 130 62.55 4.99 1.93
N TYR A 131 62.30 4.46 0.72
CA TYR A 131 63.36 3.94 -0.15
C TYR A 131 64.37 5.01 -0.57
N ILE A 132 63.92 6.23 -0.89
CA ILE A 132 64.82 7.35 -1.24
C ILE A 132 65.71 7.72 -0.05
N ARG A 133 65.16 7.81 1.16
CA ARG A 133 65.93 8.12 2.38
C ARG A 133 66.96 7.06 2.77
N LEU A 134 66.78 5.81 2.35
CA LEU A 134 67.70 4.70 2.65
C LEU A 134 68.83 4.56 1.60
N LYS A 135 68.70 5.20 0.43
CA LYS A 135 69.66 5.12 -0.68
C LYS A 135 70.47 6.40 -0.91
N GLY A 136 70.12 7.52 -0.28
CA GLY A 136 70.90 8.76 -0.25
C GLY A 136 71.68 8.86 1.05
#